data_AF-A0A521EQE0-F1
#
_entry.id   AF-A0A521EQE0-F1
#
_cell.length_a   1.000
_cell.length_b   1.000
_cell.length_c   1.000
_cell.angle_alpha   90.00
_cell.angle_beta   90.00
_cell.angle_gamma   90.00
#
_symmetry.space_group_name_H-M   'P 1'
#
loop_
_entity.id
_entity.type
_entity.pdbx_description
1 polymer ?
#
loop_
_entity_poly.entity_id
_entity_poly.type
_entity_poly.pdbx_seq_one_letter_code
_entity_poly.pdbx_strand_id
1 'polypeptide(L)'
;MTYYQTWFGLISGSLIFFFLLLLEASPLLGQLRLPKVFSDHMVVQRESPIPIWGSGAEPGQTVAVELKNSSRETLADSIGSWSVKLPAISAGGPYDLQVATETDTINFTDVLVGEVWVASGQSNMAWPLRQSEVFDSVKSNLKHPDIRLFKMEQGVHLSPEPYTEEELRKIVHGSFYQSASWEHSSSDTAPEFSAVAYYFAQNLQDSLNVPVGIIQNAIGGSPTQAWLSKKALRNNPKLKKYIPGGEDNWFSVKELHPFIASRVKENLGEALKSGQVNAYQHPFAPFYLYDHGVTPLIPYGIRGVLWYQGESNANYPDEHTRLFKTLIQDWRKAWKQGSFPFLYVQLPAIQGRNRWPEFRKGQQDVLKLPNTSMTVTVDLGDPRRPSNVHPPKKRPIGRRLSRIALGKVYGESIPFSGPKFENYQLRDSILSITFDHAEKLATTNGNSPNGLVLQGYNRSGTREQIITPDTMTVSGNSLRIQIPEEISVTKIKYGWAPYPEVNLINEAGLPAWPFKIELPGNF
;
A
#
# COMPACT_ATOMS: atom_id res chain seq x y z
N MET A 1 -16.95 -22.29 -85.83
CA MET A 1 -17.58 -21.49 -84.76
C MET A 1 -16.94 -20.11 -84.78
N THR A 2 -17.79 -19.11 -84.93
CA THR A 2 -17.56 -17.79 -85.50
C THR A 2 -17.03 -16.76 -84.49
N TYR A 3 -16.10 -15.91 -84.95
CA TYR A 3 -15.79 -14.59 -84.42
C TYR A 3 -17.00 -13.65 -84.59
N TYR A 4 -17.30 -12.79 -83.60
CA TYR A 4 -17.85 -11.45 -83.79
C TYR A 4 -17.55 -10.52 -82.60
N GLN A 5 -16.96 -9.38 -82.95
CA GLN A 5 -16.97 -8.03 -82.34
C GLN A 5 -18.36 -7.64 -81.77
N THR A 6 -18.60 -6.69 -80.83
CA THR A 6 -18.00 -5.36 -80.60
C THR A 6 -18.72 -4.53 -79.47
N TRP A 7 -18.12 -3.37 -79.14
CA TRP A 7 -18.69 -2.03 -78.77
C TRP A 7 -19.08 -1.65 -77.31
N PHE A 8 -18.23 -0.77 -76.74
CA PHE A 8 -18.46 0.53 -76.06
C PHE A 8 -19.03 0.66 -74.63
N GLY A 9 -18.31 1.45 -73.82
CA GLY A 9 -18.78 2.07 -72.58
C GLY A 9 -17.70 2.93 -71.91
N LEU A 10 -17.54 4.17 -72.37
CA LEU A 10 -16.82 5.25 -71.68
C LEU A 10 -17.51 5.56 -70.35
N ILE A 11 -16.80 5.50 -69.21
CA ILE A 11 -17.12 6.33 -68.04
C ILE A 11 -15.84 6.95 -67.49
N SER A 12 -15.84 8.27 -67.62
CA SER A 12 -15.00 9.31 -67.05
C SER A 12 -14.75 9.20 -65.54
N GLY A 13 -13.48 9.41 -65.19
CA GLY A 13 -12.98 10.23 -64.09
C GLY A 13 -13.79 10.35 -62.79
N SER A 14 -13.22 9.82 -61.71
CA SER A 14 -13.16 10.46 -60.38
C SER A 14 -12.18 9.68 -59.49
N LEU A 15 -10.89 9.95 -59.65
CA LEU A 15 -9.88 9.60 -58.64
C LEU A 15 -10.08 10.55 -57.45
N ILE A 16 -10.97 10.19 -56.53
CA ILE A 16 -11.07 10.84 -55.23
C ILE A 16 -9.85 10.38 -54.43
N PHE A 17 -8.78 11.16 -54.48
CA PHE A 17 -7.69 11.08 -53.50
C PHE A 17 -8.25 11.55 -52.16
N PHE A 18 -8.67 10.59 -51.33
CA PHE A 18 -8.95 10.83 -49.91
C PHE A 18 -7.60 11.11 -49.22
N PHE A 19 -7.18 12.37 -49.21
CA PHE A 19 -6.09 12.83 -48.36
C PHE A 19 -6.62 12.82 -46.92
N LEU A 20 -6.48 11.68 -46.25
CA LEU A 20 -6.62 11.58 -44.80
C LEU A 20 -5.53 12.46 -44.19
N LEU A 21 -5.90 13.70 -43.84
CA LEU A 21 -5.16 14.54 -42.91
C LEU A 21 -5.13 13.82 -41.56
N LEU A 22 -4.11 12.97 -41.38
CA LEU A 22 -3.61 12.58 -40.07
C LEU A 22 -3.10 13.86 -39.42
N LEU A 23 -3.99 14.56 -38.69
CA LEU A 23 -3.56 15.43 -37.61
C LEU A 23 -2.98 14.51 -36.53
N GLU A 24 -1.71 14.15 -36.70
CA GLU A 24 -0.91 13.76 -35.55
C GLU A 24 -0.93 14.97 -34.61
N ALA A 25 -1.58 14.82 -33.46
CA ALA A 25 -1.48 15.79 -32.38
C ALA A 25 -0.02 15.87 -31.98
N SER A 26 0.73 16.78 -32.61
CA SER A 26 2.08 17.10 -32.19
C SER A 26 1.98 17.51 -30.72
N PRO A 27 2.85 16.98 -29.83
CA PRO A 27 2.88 17.49 -28.47
C PRO A 27 3.01 19.01 -28.55
N LEU A 28 2.21 19.73 -27.76
CA LEU A 28 2.33 21.18 -27.61
C LEU A 28 3.70 21.45 -26.95
N LEU A 29 4.75 21.48 -27.78
CA LEU A 29 6.11 21.81 -27.38
C LEU A 29 6.20 23.32 -27.19
N GLY A 30 7.09 23.75 -26.28
CA GLY A 30 7.29 25.15 -25.92
C GLY A 30 6.52 25.59 -24.67
N GLN A 31 5.69 24.73 -24.07
CA GLN A 31 5.05 25.00 -22.78
C GLN A 31 5.39 23.90 -21.78
N LEU A 32 6.05 24.28 -20.68
CA LEU A 32 6.44 23.38 -19.60
C LEU A 32 5.21 22.72 -18.98
N ARG A 33 5.36 21.46 -18.59
CA ARG A 33 4.36 20.68 -17.87
C ARG A 33 5.04 19.83 -16.82
N LEU A 34 4.53 19.88 -15.59
CA LEU A 34 4.97 18.98 -14.52
C LEU A 34 3.83 18.03 -14.13
N PRO A 35 4.17 16.83 -13.62
CA PRO A 35 3.17 15.95 -13.01
C PRO A 35 2.45 16.63 -11.85
N LYS A 36 1.18 16.25 -11.61
CA LYS A 36 0.30 16.86 -10.59
C LYS A 36 0.83 16.80 -9.14
N VAL A 37 1.79 15.93 -8.85
CA VAL A 37 2.46 15.88 -7.54
C VAL A 37 3.23 17.16 -7.23
N PHE A 38 3.57 17.96 -8.26
CA PHE A 38 4.07 19.32 -8.12
C PHE A 38 2.88 20.29 -8.16
N SER A 39 2.61 20.93 -7.03
CA SER A 39 1.61 21.99 -6.86
C SER A 39 2.03 22.89 -5.69
N ASP A 40 1.34 24.01 -5.51
CA ASP A 40 1.50 24.83 -4.29
C ASP A 40 1.28 23.99 -3.04
N HIS A 41 1.83 24.43 -1.91
CA HIS A 41 1.72 23.78 -0.59
C HIS A 41 2.43 22.41 -0.47
N MET A 42 3.18 21.97 -1.49
CA MET A 42 3.79 20.65 -1.48
C MET A 42 4.90 20.48 -0.45
N VAL A 43 5.22 19.21 -0.15
CA VAL A 43 6.39 18.84 0.64
C VAL A 43 7.35 18.03 -0.20
N VAL A 44 8.58 18.50 -0.35
CA VAL A 44 9.67 17.74 -0.96
C VAL A 44 10.53 17.07 0.11
N GLN A 45 11.07 15.88 -0.19
CA GLN A 45 11.82 15.09 0.78
C GLN A 45 13.16 15.74 1.17
N ARG A 46 13.37 15.95 2.46
CA ARG A 46 14.63 16.42 3.05
C ARG A 46 15.71 15.34 3.01
N GLU A 47 16.98 15.77 3.12
CA GLU A 47 18.15 14.88 3.33
C GLU A 47 18.35 13.82 2.22
N SER A 48 17.77 14.08 1.06
CA SER A 48 17.83 13.26 -0.15
C SER A 48 17.93 14.20 -1.35
N PRO A 49 18.61 13.81 -2.43
CA PRO A 49 18.45 14.52 -3.70
C PRO A 49 16.97 14.67 -4.05
N ILE A 50 16.59 15.85 -4.54
CA ILE A 50 15.20 16.22 -4.85
C ILE A 50 15.01 16.14 -6.37
N PRO A 51 14.39 15.08 -6.89
CA PRO A 51 14.14 14.95 -8.31
C PRO A 51 12.96 15.82 -8.73
N ILE A 52 13.18 16.66 -9.74
CA ILE A 52 12.16 17.47 -10.41
C ILE A 52 12.17 17.07 -11.88
N TRP A 53 11.00 16.84 -12.46
CA TRP A 53 10.88 16.40 -13.85
C TRP A 53 9.59 16.89 -14.47
N GLY A 54 9.59 16.90 -15.80
CA GLY A 54 8.45 17.35 -16.57
C GLY A 54 8.62 17.05 -18.05
N SER A 55 7.74 17.65 -18.84
CA SER A 55 7.75 17.59 -20.29
C SER A 55 7.34 18.93 -20.90
N GLY A 56 7.24 18.98 -22.23
CA GLY A 56 6.72 20.13 -22.98
C GLY A 56 7.76 21.20 -23.31
N ALA A 57 9.02 21.02 -22.90
CA ALA A 57 10.13 21.83 -23.40
C ALA A 57 10.49 21.45 -24.85
N GLU A 58 11.06 22.38 -25.61
CA GLU A 58 11.55 22.08 -26.96
C GLU A 58 12.78 21.16 -26.91
N PRO A 59 12.98 20.23 -27.87
CA PRO A 59 14.16 19.37 -27.88
C PRO A 59 15.47 20.16 -27.84
N GLY A 60 16.35 19.82 -26.89
CA GLY A 60 17.61 20.52 -26.67
C GLY A 60 17.50 21.86 -25.93
N GLN A 61 16.30 22.30 -25.56
CA GLN A 61 16.09 23.51 -24.76
C GLN A 61 16.61 23.31 -23.33
N THR A 62 17.28 24.34 -22.80
CA THR A 62 17.69 24.38 -21.39
C THR A 62 16.48 24.61 -20.49
N VAL A 63 16.35 23.76 -19.47
CA VAL A 63 15.37 23.91 -18.38
C VAL A 63 16.14 24.14 -17.08
N ALA A 64 15.91 25.30 -16.46
CA ALA A 64 16.45 25.67 -15.17
C ALA A 64 15.43 25.38 -14.06
N VAL A 65 15.90 24.86 -12.94
CA VAL A 65 15.09 24.57 -11.76
C VAL A 65 15.77 25.14 -10.53
N GLU A 66 15.03 25.91 -9.74
CA GLU A 66 15.51 26.55 -8.52
C GLU A 66 14.55 26.31 -7.35
N LEU A 67 15.10 25.85 -6.22
CA LEU A 67 14.41 25.77 -4.94
C LEU A 67 15.32 26.33 -3.85
N LYS A 68 14.80 27.28 -3.07
CA LYS A 68 15.58 28.00 -2.04
C LYS A 68 16.78 28.71 -2.66
N ASN A 69 18.00 28.22 -2.40
CA ASN A 69 19.27 28.77 -2.92
C ASN A 69 20.00 27.71 -3.76
N SER A 70 19.27 26.70 -4.25
CA SER A 70 19.81 25.59 -5.00
C SER A 70 19.21 25.59 -6.39
N SER A 71 20.07 25.79 -7.40
CA SER A 71 19.69 25.73 -8.81
C SER A 71 20.44 24.63 -9.57
N ARG A 72 19.78 24.09 -10.59
CA ARG A 72 20.36 23.17 -11.58
C ARG A 72 19.68 23.37 -12.93
N GLU A 73 20.42 23.05 -13.98
CA GLU A 73 19.94 23.05 -15.35
C GLU A 73 20.04 21.66 -15.97
N THR A 74 19.23 21.42 -16.99
CA THR A 74 19.26 20.22 -17.81
C THR A 74 18.80 20.56 -19.23
N LEU A 75 19.09 19.69 -20.19
CA LEU A 75 18.55 19.81 -21.54
C LEU A 75 17.35 18.88 -21.71
N ALA A 76 16.31 19.35 -22.37
CA ALA A 76 15.19 18.51 -22.77
C ALA A 76 15.60 17.51 -23.85
N ASP A 77 15.08 16.28 -23.76
CA ASP A 77 15.36 15.21 -24.72
C ASP A 77 14.59 15.37 -26.04
N SER A 78 14.74 14.40 -26.95
CA SER A 78 14.13 14.44 -28.29
C SER A 78 12.59 14.44 -28.29
N ILE A 79 11.95 14.13 -27.16
CA ILE A 79 10.49 14.16 -27.01
C ILE A 79 10.04 15.28 -26.06
N GLY A 80 10.93 16.21 -25.71
CA GLY A 80 10.64 17.34 -24.84
C GLY A 80 10.51 16.99 -23.36
N SER A 81 10.96 15.79 -22.94
CA SER A 81 11.01 15.39 -21.53
C SER A 81 12.33 15.84 -20.91
N TRP A 82 12.28 16.18 -19.63
CA TRP A 82 13.45 16.68 -18.90
C TRP A 82 13.39 16.25 -17.44
N SER A 83 14.56 16.15 -16.81
CA SER A 83 14.65 15.88 -15.37
C SER A 83 15.95 16.42 -14.79
N VAL A 84 15.88 16.80 -13.52
CA VAL A 84 17.01 17.31 -12.75
C VAL A 84 16.94 16.78 -11.31
N LYS A 85 18.09 16.71 -10.64
CA LYS A 85 18.17 16.39 -9.22
C LYS A 85 18.84 17.53 -8.49
N LEU A 86 18.08 18.26 -7.70
CA LEU A 86 18.64 19.23 -6.78
C LEU A 86 19.37 18.49 -5.64
N PRO A 87 20.44 19.05 -5.07
CA PRO A 87 21.08 18.53 -3.86
C PRO A 87 20.10 18.41 -2.69
N ALA A 88 20.49 17.63 -1.68
CA ALA A 88 19.71 17.49 -0.46
C ALA A 88 19.61 18.83 0.29
N ILE A 89 18.41 19.15 0.78
CA ILE A 89 18.13 20.35 1.56
C ILE A 89 17.63 19.91 2.95
N SER A 90 18.04 20.63 3.99
CA SER A 90 17.52 20.46 5.36
C SER A 90 16.05 20.89 5.46
N ALA A 91 15.34 20.36 6.46
CA ALA A 91 13.94 20.70 6.70
C ALA A 91 13.72 22.23 6.85
N GLY A 92 12.58 22.73 6.39
CA GLY A 92 12.18 24.13 6.53
C GLY A 92 11.28 24.60 5.40
N GLY A 93 11.16 25.93 5.25
CA GLY A 93 10.26 26.59 4.32
C GLY A 93 9.29 27.52 5.07
N PRO A 94 8.30 28.12 4.38
CA PRO A 94 8.02 27.95 2.96
C PRO A 94 9.10 28.54 2.04
N TYR A 95 9.29 27.92 0.88
CA TYR A 95 10.11 28.42 -0.23
C TYR A 95 9.29 28.43 -1.52
N ASP A 96 9.85 29.02 -2.57
CA ASP A 96 9.33 28.92 -3.93
C ASP A 96 10.17 27.91 -4.74
N LEU A 97 9.48 27.07 -5.53
CA LEU A 97 10.09 26.25 -6.58
C LEU A 97 9.80 26.92 -7.92
N GLN A 98 10.85 27.30 -8.65
CA GLN A 98 10.75 27.80 -10.01
C GLN A 98 11.28 26.78 -11.00
N VAL A 99 10.58 26.62 -12.12
CA VAL A 99 11.02 25.89 -13.31
C VAL A 99 10.89 26.83 -14.49
N ALA A 100 11.98 27.09 -15.20
CA ALA A 100 12.01 28.06 -16.29
C ALA A 100 12.75 27.55 -17.52
N THR A 101 12.27 27.97 -18.68
CA THR A 101 13.05 28.03 -19.92
C THR A 101 13.25 29.50 -20.29
N GLU A 102 13.83 29.79 -21.44
CA GLU A 102 13.92 31.17 -21.96
C GLU A 102 12.54 31.80 -22.24
N THR A 103 11.51 31.00 -22.47
CA THR A 103 10.20 31.46 -22.97
C THR A 103 9.02 31.12 -22.06
N ASP A 104 9.20 30.26 -21.06
CA ASP A 104 8.14 29.82 -20.17
C ASP A 104 8.63 29.67 -18.72
N THR A 105 7.75 29.86 -17.75
CA THR A 105 8.09 29.75 -16.32
C THR A 105 6.89 29.25 -15.53
N ILE A 106 7.12 28.23 -14.71
CA ILE A 106 6.18 27.72 -13.72
C ILE A 106 6.74 27.99 -12.34
N ASN A 107 5.93 28.58 -11.48
CA ASN A 107 6.25 28.81 -10.07
C ASN A 107 5.29 28.03 -9.19
N PHE A 108 5.82 27.39 -8.15
CA PHE A 108 5.06 26.81 -7.05
C PHE A 108 5.47 27.51 -5.76
N THR A 109 4.49 27.90 -4.97
CA THR A 109 4.66 28.65 -3.72
C THR A 109 4.29 27.79 -2.51
N ASP A 110 4.73 28.22 -1.32
CA ASP A 110 4.50 27.49 -0.07
C ASP A 110 5.06 26.04 -0.11
N VAL A 111 6.25 25.89 -0.69
CA VAL A 111 6.95 24.60 -0.78
C VAL A 111 7.71 24.36 0.52
N LEU A 112 7.39 23.26 1.21
CA LEU A 112 8.11 22.82 2.40
C LEU A 112 9.14 21.73 2.05
N VAL A 113 10.25 21.73 2.77
CA VAL A 113 11.23 20.64 2.77
C VAL A 113 11.03 19.84 4.06
N GLY A 114 10.70 18.56 3.96
CA GLY A 114 10.25 17.76 5.11
C GLY A 114 10.29 16.25 4.87
N GLU A 115 9.46 15.51 5.59
CA GLU A 115 9.29 14.06 5.39
C GLU A 115 8.14 13.78 4.43
N VAL A 116 8.37 12.94 3.41
CA VAL A 116 7.34 12.56 2.44
C VAL A 116 7.08 11.06 2.52
N TRP A 117 5.82 10.67 2.75
CA TRP A 117 5.43 9.25 2.80
C TRP A 117 4.28 8.96 1.86
N VAL A 118 4.30 7.78 1.24
CA VAL A 118 3.19 7.30 0.39
C VAL A 118 2.33 6.32 1.17
N ALA A 119 1.06 6.65 1.37
CA ALA A 119 0.03 5.82 1.98
C ALA A 119 -0.80 5.10 0.90
N SER A 120 -0.49 3.82 0.72
CA SER A 120 -1.04 2.98 -0.35
C SER A 120 -1.70 1.71 0.19
N GLY A 121 -2.47 1.04 -0.67
CA GLY A 121 -3.15 -0.21 -0.37
C GLY A 121 -4.62 -0.14 -0.71
N GLN A 122 -5.48 -0.61 0.20
CA GLN A 122 -6.91 -0.71 -0.05
C GLN A 122 -7.77 0.02 1.00
N SER A 123 -9.03 -0.41 1.18
CA SER A 123 -10.08 0.26 1.94
C SER A 123 -9.68 0.62 3.38
N ASN A 124 -8.90 -0.23 4.06
CA ASN A 124 -8.45 0.08 5.41
C ASN A 124 -7.36 1.18 5.45
N MET A 125 -6.56 1.35 4.39
CA MET A 125 -5.72 2.54 4.22
C MET A 125 -6.57 3.74 3.81
N ALA A 126 -7.52 3.58 2.89
CA ALA A 126 -8.38 4.66 2.40
C ALA A 126 -9.44 5.12 3.42
N TRP A 127 -9.55 4.44 4.57
CA TRP A 127 -10.57 4.70 5.58
C TRP A 127 -10.53 6.15 6.06
N PRO A 128 -11.60 6.95 5.86
CA PRO A 128 -11.56 8.36 6.18
C PRO A 128 -11.41 8.65 7.67
N LEU A 129 -10.69 9.72 8.01
CA LEU A 129 -10.49 10.17 9.38
C LEU A 129 -11.82 10.42 10.11
N ARG A 130 -12.81 11.01 9.42
CA ARG A 130 -14.14 11.25 9.98
C ARG A 130 -14.88 10.01 10.44
N GLN A 131 -14.53 8.85 9.88
CA GLN A 131 -15.12 7.56 10.21
C GLN A 131 -14.31 6.80 11.28
N SER A 132 -13.23 7.38 11.81
CA SER A 132 -12.46 6.75 12.87
C SER A 132 -13.19 6.85 14.22
N GLU A 133 -13.05 5.82 15.06
CA GLU A 133 -13.78 5.70 16.34
C GLU A 133 -13.68 6.95 17.25
N VAL A 134 -12.55 7.64 17.20
CA VAL A 134 -12.23 8.78 18.09
C VAL A 134 -12.33 10.13 17.39
N PHE A 135 -12.93 10.20 16.20
CA PHE A 135 -12.97 11.43 15.40
C PHE A 135 -13.57 12.62 16.16
N ASP A 136 -14.68 12.42 16.87
CA ASP A 136 -15.34 13.49 17.63
C ASP A 136 -14.44 14.14 18.68
N SER A 137 -13.48 13.38 19.24
CA SER A 137 -12.52 13.90 20.22
C SER A 137 -11.36 14.68 19.60
N VAL A 138 -11.11 14.53 18.30
CA VAL A 138 -9.96 15.14 17.60
C VAL A 138 -10.35 16.18 16.56
N LYS A 139 -11.63 16.26 16.16
CA LYS A 139 -12.10 17.12 15.06
C LYS A 139 -11.85 18.62 15.25
N SER A 140 -11.71 19.09 16.49
CA SER A 140 -11.37 20.49 16.80
C SER A 140 -9.87 20.80 16.68
N ASN A 141 -9.02 19.77 16.57
CA ASN A 141 -7.57 19.89 16.50
C ASN A 141 -7.03 19.23 15.22
N LEU A 142 -7.54 19.67 14.07
CA LEU A 142 -7.10 19.19 12.75
C LEU A 142 -6.25 20.20 11.99
N LYS A 143 -6.16 21.44 12.48
CA LYS A 143 -5.39 22.51 11.85
C LYS A 143 -3.90 22.35 12.16
N HIS A 144 -3.17 21.76 11.23
CA HIS A 144 -1.73 21.55 11.34
C HIS A 144 -1.06 22.00 10.03
N PRO A 145 -0.59 23.25 9.94
CA PRO A 145 0.00 23.76 8.70
C PRO A 145 1.23 22.94 8.27
N ASP A 146 2.01 22.41 9.21
CA ASP A 146 3.18 21.57 8.89
C ASP A 146 2.83 20.15 8.44
N ILE A 147 1.55 19.79 8.38
CA ILE A 147 1.08 18.54 7.80
C ILE A 147 0.40 18.85 6.46
N ARG A 148 0.95 18.30 5.37
CA ARG A 148 0.42 18.46 4.02
C ARG A 148 -0.15 17.15 3.51
N LEU A 149 -1.33 17.23 2.92
CA LEU A 149 -2.11 16.09 2.45
C LEU A 149 -2.21 16.16 0.93
N PHE A 150 -1.80 15.09 0.25
CA PHE A 150 -1.98 14.93 -1.20
C PHE A 150 -2.86 13.71 -1.45
N LYS A 151 -4.15 13.93 -1.69
CA LYS A 151 -5.12 12.86 -1.87
C LYS A 151 -5.38 12.62 -3.36
N MET A 152 -4.96 11.47 -3.86
CA MET A 152 -5.33 11.03 -5.21
C MET A 152 -6.74 10.46 -5.18
N GLU A 153 -7.72 11.28 -5.53
CA GLU A 153 -9.13 10.86 -5.56
C GLU A 153 -9.45 10.04 -6.80
N GLN A 154 -10.12 8.91 -6.63
CA GLN A 154 -10.54 8.07 -7.73
C GLN A 154 -11.71 8.67 -8.54
N GLY A 155 -11.74 8.35 -9.82
CA GLY A 155 -12.71 8.81 -10.81
C GLY A 155 -14.08 8.14 -10.73
N VAL A 156 -14.17 7.04 -9.99
CA VAL A 156 -15.31 6.11 -10.03
C VAL A 156 -15.75 5.71 -8.62
N HIS A 157 -17.01 5.31 -8.50
CA HIS A 157 -17.49 4.70 -7.27
C HIS A 157 -16.81 3.34 -7.01
N LEU A 158 -16.79 2.92 -5.73
CA LEU A 158 -16.24 1.64 -5.30
C LEU A 158 -17.33 0.70 -4.74
N SER A 159 -18.61 0.98 -5.01
CA SER A 159 -19.78 0.12 -4.74
C SER A 159 -19.93 -1.01 -5.78
N PRO A 160 -20.70 -2.08 -5.49
CA PRO A 160 -21.00 -3.15 -6.44
C PRO A 160 -22.11 -2.75 -7.43
N GLU A 161 -22.03 -1.56 -8.00
CA GLU A 161 -23.01 -1.03 -8.94
C GLU A 161 -22.38 -0.91 -10.34
N PRO A 162 -23.16 -1.00 -11.43
CA PRO A 162 -22.62 -0.77 -12.76
C PRO A 162 -22.05 0.64 -12.90
N TYR A 163 -20.88 0.77 -13.52
CA TYR A 163 -20.32 2.07 -13.88
C TYR A 163 -21.21 2.77 -14.91
N THR A 164 -21.39 4.06 -14.69
CA THR A 164 -21.97 4.96 -15.70
C THR A 164 -21.03 5.09 -16.91
N GLU A 165 -21.54 5.58 -18.04
CA GLU A 165 -20.70 5.84 -19.23
C GLU A 165 -19.54 6.82 -18.93
N GLU A 166 -19.77 7.81 -18.04
CA GLU A 166 -18.74 8.75 -17.63
C GLU A 166 -17.63 8.05 -16.83
N GLU A 167 -17.99 7.17 -15.91
CA GLU A 167 -17.03 6.39 -15.11
C GLU A 167 -16.26 5.39 -15.97
N LEU A 168 -16.94 4.75 -16.94
CA LEU A 168 -16.28 3.89 -17.92
C LEU A 168 -15.19 4.65 -18.69
N ARG A 169 -15.42 5.91 -19.07
CA ARG A 169 -14.40 6.76 -19.72
C ARG A 169 -13.24 7.11 -18.79
N LYS A 170 -13.48 7.21 -17.48
CA LYS A 170 -12.43 7.51 -16.48
C LYS A 170 -11.53 6.31 -16.18
N ILE A 171 -12.00 5.08 -16.40
CA ILE A 171 -11.17 3.88 -16.26
C ILE A 171 -10.40 3.51 -17.53
N VAL A 172 -10.67 4.20 -18.64
CA VAL A 172 -9.82 4.19 -19.83
C VAL A 172 -8.65 5.17 -19.63
N HIS A 173 -7.45 4.70 -19.97
CA HIS A 173 -6.14 5.37 -19.93
C HIS A 173 -6.08 6.81 -19.37
N GLY A 174 -5.41 6.97 -18.22
CA GLY A 174 -4.81 8.23 -17.77
C GLY A 174 -5.72 9.14 -16.94
N SER A 175 -7.00 8.80 -16.79
CA SER A 175 -8.00 9.67 -16.12
C SER A 175 -8.55 9.11 -14.81
N PHE A 176 -8.00 7.98 -14.32
CA PHE A 176 -8.55 7.29 -13.16
C PHE A 176 -8.43 8.10 -11.87
N TYR A 177 -7.27 8.69 -11.59
CA TYR A 177 -7.14 9.62 -10.47
C TYR A 177 -7.44 11.04 -10.95
N GLN A 178 -8.43 11.68 -10.31
CA GLN A 178 -8.85 13.05 -10.60
C GLN A 178 -7.77 14.06 -10.15
N SER A 179 -7.98 15.35 -10.42
CA SER A 179 -7.05 16.42 -9.99
C SER A 179 -6.81 16.38 -8.49
N ALA A 180 -5.58 16.03 -8.10
CA ALA A 180 -5.08 16.09 -6.74
C ALA A 180 -4.11 17.28 -6.63
N SER A 181 -4.17 18.00 -5.52
CA SER A 181 -3.23 19.04 -5.13
C SER A 181 -2.79 18.82 -3.68
N TRP A 182 -1.67 19.42 -3.30
CA TRP A 182 -1.29 19.43 -1.89
C TRP A 182 -2.14 20.44 -1.13
N GLU A 183 -2.60 20.04 0.05
CA GLU A 183 -3.43 20.87 0.90
C GLU A 183 -2.92 20.87 2.34
N HIS A 184 -3.15 21.98 3.04
CA HIS A 184 -2.91 22.08 4.47
C HIS A 184 -3.83 21.10 5.21
N SER A 185 -3.35 20.45 6.27
CA SER A 185 -4.26 19.78 7.20
C SER A 185 -5.16 20.80 7.88
N SER A 186 -6.48 20.65 7.70
CA SER A 186 -7.51 21.52 8.25
C SER A 186 -8.78 20.75 8.60
N SER A 187 -9.79 21.45 9.13
CA SER A 187 -11.13 20.89 9.33
C SER A 187 -11.82 20.46 8.04
N ASP A 188 -11.37 20.95 6.89
CA ASP A 188 -12.06 20.73 5.61
C ASP A 188 -11.38 19.59 4.82
N THR A 189 -10.06 19.46 4.97
CA THR A 189 -9.23 18.53 4.17
C THR A 189 -8.94 17.22 4.89
N ALA A 190 -8.63 17.28 6.20
CA ALA A 190 -8.25 16.10 6.97
C ALA A 190 -9.37 15.06 7.16
N PRO A 191 -10.68 15.41 7.32
CA PRO A 191 -11.74 14.43 7.57
C PRO A 191 -11.92 13.38 6.46
N GLU A 192 -11.63 13.76 5.21
CA GLU A 192 -11.72 12.90 4.02
C GLU A 192 -10.42 12.14 3.72
N PHE A 193 -9.34 12.44 4.45
CA PHE A 193 -8.05 11.79 4.30
C PHE A 193 -7.97 10.48 5.10
N SER A 194 -7.01 9.62 4.77
CA SER A 194 -6.73 8.36 5.45
C SER A 194 -6.53 8.59 6.95
N ALA A 195 -7.38 7.98 7.77
CA ALA A 195 -7.24 8.00 9.22
C ALA A 195 -5.87 7.45 9.67
N VAL A 196 -5.46 6.31 9.09
CA VAL A 196 -4.19 5.66 9.44
C VAL A 196 -3.01 6.57 9.11
N ALA A 197 -2.99 7.13 7.90
CA ALA A 197 -1.89 7.97 7.45
C ALA A 197 -1.88 9.33 8.16
N TYR A 198 -3.04 9.88 8.49
CA TYR A 198 -3.17 11.10 9.28
C TYR A 198 -2.58 10.94 10.69
N TYR A 199 -3.00 9.91 11.43
CA TYR A 199 -2.47 9.66 12.77
C TYR A 199 -0.97 9.29 12.76
N PHE A 200 -0.49 8.70 11.67
CA PHE A 200 0.96 8.52 11.43
C PHE A 200 1.66 9.88 11.29
N ALA A 201 1.16 10.75 10.41
CA ALA A 201 1.75 12.05 10.14
C ALA A 201 1.77 12.96 11.36
N GLN A 202 0.66 13.03 12.10
CA GLN A 202 0.54 13.79 13.34
C GLN A 202 1.60 13.35 14.34
N ASN A 203 1.66 12.06 14.67
CA ASN A 203 2.63 11.58 15.65
C ASN A 203 4.08 11.73 15.18
N LEU A 204 4.34 11.61 13.88
CA LEU A 204 5.67 11.80 13.32
C LEU A 204 6.10 13.27 13.37
N GLN A 205 5.21 14.19 13.00
CA GLN A 205 5.42 15.63 13.05
C GLN A 205 5.65 16.11 14.48
N ASP A 206 4.81 15.65 15.43
CA ASP A 206 4.95 15.95 16.87
C ASP A 206 6.33 15.53 17.41
N SER A 207 6.89 14.41 16.92
CA SER A 207 8.14 13.85 17.42
C SER A 207 9.38 14.47 16.76
N LEU A 208 9.33 14.67 15.43
CA LEU A 208 10.47 15.17 14.67
C LEU A 208 10.54 16.70 14.57
N ASN A 209 9.41 17.38 14.81
CA ASN A 209 9.27 18.84 14.65
C ASN A 209 9.74 19.35 13.27
N VAL A 210 9.35 18.63 12.20
CA VAL A 210 9.61 18.97 10.80
C VAL A 210 8.33 18.83 9.97
N PRO A 211 8.18 19.53 8.83
CA PRO A 211 7.04 19.32 7.95
C PRO A 211 6.87 17.87 7.51
N VAL A 212 5.63 17.39 7.43
CA VAL A 212 5.28 16.03 7.00
C VAL A 212 4.25 16.09 5.88
N GLY A 213 4.61 15.59 4.71
CA GLY A 213 3.73 15.40 3.56
C GLY A 213 3.32 13.94 3.41
N ILE A 214 2.02 13.68 3.25
CA ILE A 214 1.52 12.33 2.95
C ILE A 214 0.79 12.32 1.61
N ILE A 215 1.21 11.41 0.74
CA ILE A 215 0.54 11.08 -0.52
C ILE A 215 -0.37 9.88 -0.30
N GLN A 216 -1.69 10.02 -0.45
CA GLN A 216 -2.63 8.91 -0.39
C GLN A 216 -3.10 8.51 -1.79
N ASN A 217 -2.94 7.24 -2.16
CA ASN A 217 -3.48 6.69 -3.41
C ASN A 217 -4.30 5.42 -3.23
N ALA A 218 -4.56 4.98 -1.99
CA ALA A 218 -5.21 3.69 -1.70
C ALA A 218 -6.62 3.52 -2.31
N ILE A 219 -6.91 2.32 -2.85
CA ILE A 219 -8.17 1.99 -3.54
C ILE A 219 -8.88 0.80 -2.89
N GLY A 220 -10.10 1.02 -2.42
CA GLY A 220 -10.94 0.01 -1.77
C GLY A 220 -11.10 -1.28 -2.60
N GLY A 221 -10.92 -2.43 -1.95
CA GLY A 221 -11.04 -3.75 -2.58
C GLY A 221 -9.93 -4.15 -3.55
N SER A 222 -8.99 -3.25 -3.86
CA SER A 222 -7.93 -3.53 -4.83
C SER A 222 -7.03 -4.70 -4.41
N PRO A 223 -6.73 -5.64 -5.33
CA PRO A 223 -5.84 -6.76 -5.04
C PRO A 223 -4.38 -6.42 -5.35
N THR A 224 -3.42 -7.12 -4.71
CA THR A 224 -1.98 -6.78 -4.77
C THR A 224 -1.43 -6.73 -6.20
N GLN A 225 -1.90 -7.59 -7.10
CA GLN A 225 -1.43 -7.62 -8.50
C GLN A 225 -1.79 -6.37 -9.31
N ALA A 226 -2.79 -5.58 -8.90
CA ALA A 226 -3.09 -4.29 -9.53
C ALA A 226 -1.99 -3.24 -9.30
N TRP A 227 -1.20 -3.43 -8.24
CA TRP A 227 -0.15 -2.50 -7.78
C TRP A 227 1.27 -2.89 -8.22
N LEU A 228 1.41 -3.91 -9.06
CA LEU A 228 2.67 -4.39 -9.61
C LEU A 228 2.85 -3.93 -11.04
N SER A 229 4.06 -3.56 -11.47
CA SER A 229 4.31 -3.31 -12.88
C SER A 229 4.06 -4.55 -13.72
N LYS A 230 3.61 -4.36 -14.97
CA LYS A 230 3.48 -5.44 -15.95
C LYS A 230 4.80 -6.22 -16.11
N LYS A 231 5.94 -5.53 -16.03
CA LYS A 231 7.27 -6.12 -16.10
C LYS A 231 7.55 -7.06 -14.93
N ALA A 232 7.21 -6.66 -13.70
CA ALA A 232 7.43 -7.51 -12.52
C ALA A 232 6.56 -8.76 -12.53
N LEU A 233 5.29 -8.64 -12.92
CA LEU A 233 4.41 -9.80 -13.11
C LEU A 233 4.95 -10.75 -14.17
N ARG A 234 5.39 -10.23 -15.32
CA ARG A 234 5.92 -11.03 -16.44
C ARG A 234 7.20 -11.78 -16.06
N ASN A 235 8.08 -11.13 -15.34
CA ASN A 235 9.40 -11.67 -14.99
C ASN A 235 9.37 -12.66 -13.83
N ASN A 236 8.25 -12.78 -13.11
CA ASN A 236 8.09 -13.78 -12.06
C ASN A 236 7.35 -15.01 -12.61
N PRO A 237 8.00 -16.19 -12.76
CA PRO A 237 7.39 -17.37 -13.39
C PRO A 237 6.09 -17.86 -12.75
N LYS A 238 5.87 -17.56 -11.46
CA LYS A 238 4.66 -17.93 -10.73
C LYS A 238 3.55 -16.87 -10.84
N LEU A 239 3.89 -15.62 -11.14
CA LEU A 239 2.94 -14.50 -11.22
C LEU A 239 2.57 -14.12 -12.67
N LYS A 240 3.31 -14.59 -13.69
CA LYS A 240 3.02 -14.29 -15.10
C LYS A 240 1.60 -14.67 -15.54
N LYS A 241 0.96 -15.61 -14.83
CA LYS A 241 -0.45 -16.01 -15.00
C LYS A 241 -1.46 -14.86 -14.85
N TYR A 242 -1.09 -13.79 -14.14
CA TYR A 242 -1.94 -12.60 -14.02
C TYR A 242 -1.89 -11.71 -15.28
N ILE A 243 -0.96 -11.93 -16.20
CA ILE A 243 -0.96 -11.20 -17.47
C ILE A 243 -1.81 -12.01 -18.43
N PRO A 244 -3.00 -11.51 -18.83
CA PRO A 244 -3.86 -12.22 -19.76
C PRO A 244 -3.11 -12.44 -21.09
N GLY A 245 -3.37 -13.58 -21.73
CA GLY A 245 -2.93 -13.88 -23.10
C GLY A 245 -4.13 -14.20 -23.97
N GLY A 246 -4.16 -13.70 -25.20
CA GLY A 246 -5.25 -14.01 -26.15
C GLY A 246 -6.63 -13.56 -25.67
N GLU A 247 -7.62 -14.44 -25.78
CA GLU A 247 -9.03 -14.20 -25.43
C GLU A 247 -9.35 -14.39 -23.92
N ASP A 248 -8.35 -14.76 -23.10
CA ASP A 248 -8.57 -15.03 -21.68
C ASP A 248 -8.81 -13.75 -20.87
N ASN A 249 -9.92 -13.71 -20.14
CA ASN A 249 -10.20 -12.68 -19.16
C ASN A 249 -9.26 -12.81 -17.94
N TRP A 250 -8.53 -11.75 -17.60
CA TRP A 250 -7.61 -11.74 -16.45
C TRP A 250 -8.31 -12.07 -15.12
N PHE A 251 -9.61 -11.80 -15.00
CA PHE A 251 -10.42 -12.06 -13.82
C PHE A 251 -10.91 -13.53 -13.72
N SER A 252 -10.47 -14.41 -14.62
CA SER A 252 -10.70 -15.87 -14.57
C SER A 252 -9.56 -16.64 -13.91
N VAL A 253 -8.48 -15.97 -13.47
CA VAL A 253 -7.34 -16.62 -12.81
C VAL A 253 -7.78 -17.28 -11.49
N LYS A 254 -7.44 -18.57 -11.32
CA LYS A 254 -7.87 -19.41 -10.19
C LYS A 254 -7.51 -18.82 -8.83
N GLU A 255 -6.31 -18.26 -8.68
CA GLU A 255 -5.85 -17.65 -7.43
C GLU A 255 -6.33 -16.19 -7.24
N LEU A 256 -7.40 -15.78 -7.93
CA LEU A 256 -8.15 -14.57 -7.59
C LEU A 256 -9.27 -14.89 -6.60
N HIS A 257 -9.43 -14.02 -5.61
CA HIS A 257 -10.57 -14.13 -4.71
C HIS A 257 -11.88 -13.89 -5.51
N PRO A 258 -12.94 -14.72 -5.33
CA PRO A 258 -14.20 -14.57 -6.09
C PRO A 258 -14.81 -13.17 -6.06
N PHE A 259 -14.73 -12.49 -4.91
CA PHE A 259 -15.03 -11.05 -4.78
C PHE A 259 -14.49 -10.18 -5.92
N ILE A 260 -13.24 -10.38 -6.35
CA ILE A 260 -12.62 -9.58 -7.41
C ILE A 260 -13.37 -9.78 -8.73
N ALA A 261 -13.59 -11.05 -9.11
CA ALA A 261 -14.31 -11.37 -10.33
C ALA A 261 -15.77 -10.92 -10.29
N SER A 262 -16.44 -11.05 -9.13
CA SER A 262 -17.81 -10.54 -8.92
C SER A 262 -17.84 -9.02 -9.11
N ARG A 263 -16.92 -8.30 -8.47
CA ARG A 263 -16.87 -6.85 -8.54
C ARG A 263 -16.63 -6.34 -9.95
N VAL A 264 -15.71 -6.96 -10.68
CA VAL A 264 -15.45 -6.62 -12.08
C VAL A 264 -16.72 -6.82 -12.93
N LYS A 265 -17.46 -7.92 -12.71
CA LYS A 265 -18.71 -8.20 -13.43
C LYS A 265 -19.82 -7.21 -13.08
N GLU A 266 -19.96 -6.87 -11.81
CA GLU A 266 -20.93 -5.89 -11.30
C GLU A 266 -20.64 -4.51 -11.91
N ASN A 267 -19.39 -4.04 -11.84
CA ASN A 267 -19.03 -2.69 -12.28
C ASN A 267 -19.02 -2.54 -13.80
N LEU A 268 -18.53 -3.54 -14.55
CA LEU A 268 -18.49 -3.43 -16.01
C LEU A 268 -19.84 -3.79 -16.66
N GLY A 269 -20.74 -4.49 -15.97
CA GLY A 269 -22.16 -4.63 -16.33
C GLY A 269 -22.42 -4.90 -17.83
N GLU A 270 -23.12 -3.97 -18.48
CA GLU A 270 -23.47 -4.02 -19.91
C GLU A 270 -22.26 -3.97 -20.85
N ALA A 271 -21.16 -3.30 -20.46
CA ALA A 271 -19.94 -3.26 -21.27
C ALA A 271 -19.30 -4.65 -21.43
N LEU A 272 -19.52 -5.56 -20.47
CA LEU A 272 -19.14 -6.96 -20.64
C LEU A 272 -20.04 -7.70 -21.62
N LYS A 273 -21.35 -7.43 -21.59
CA LYS A 273 -22.35 -8.11 -22.44
C LYS A 273 -22.21 -7.71 -23.92
N SER A 274 -21.79 -6.48 -24.20
CA SER A 274 -21.58 -5.97 -25.55
C SER A 274 -20.25 -6.40 -26.19
N GLY A 275 -19.44 -7.22 -25.51
CA GLY A 275 -18.14 -7.68 -26.01
C GLY A 275 -17.03 -6.62 -25.95
N GLN A 276 -17.27 -5.47 -25.32
CA GLN A 276 -16.31 -4.37 -25.20
C GLN A 276 -15.33 -4.55 -24.02
N VAL A 277 -15.15 -5.77 -23.51
CA VAL A 277 -14.31 -6.08 -22.33
C VAL A 277 -12.88 -5.54 -22.48
N ASN A 278 -12.32 -5.60 -23.69
CA ASN A 278 -10.97 -5.14 -23.95
C ASN A 278 -10.82 -3.61 -24.02
N ALA A 279 -11.93 -2.87 -24.11
CA ALA A 279 -11.92 -1.41 -24.16
C ALA A 279 -11.76 -0.77 -22.76
N TYR A 280 -12.14 -1.48 -21.69
CA TYR A 280 -12.16 -0.94 -20.33
C TYR A 280 -11.25 -1.74 -19.38
N GLN A 281 -10.42 -1.05 -18.62
CA GLN A 281 -9.52 -1.67 -17.64
C GLN A 281 -10.01 -1.35 -16.23
N HIS A 282 -10.68 -2.32 -15.61
CA HIS A 282 -11.16 -2.16 -14.24
C HIS A 282 -10.00 -1.86 -13.26
N PRO A 283 -10.18 -1.05 -12.19
CA PRO A 283 -9.11 -0.75 -11.23
C PRO A 283 -8.50 -1.95 -10.49
N PHE A 284 -9.13 -3.12 -10.59
CA PHE A 284 -8.61 -4.37 -10.02
C PHE A 284 -7.79 -5.20 -11.01
N ALA A 285 -7.75 -4.76 -12.27
CA ALA A 285 -6.95 -5.38 -13.28
C ALA A 285 -5.47 -5.35 -12.86
N PRO A 286 -4.71 -6.41 -13.14
CA PRO A 286 -3.27 -6.46 -12.92
C PRO A 286 -2.60 -5.22 -13.51
N PHE A 287 -1.57 -4.70 -12.84
CA PHE A 287 -0.79 -3.50 -13.18
C PHE A 287 -1.52 -2.16 -13.36
N TYR A 288 -2.85 -2.13 -13.31
CA TYR A 288 -3.61 -0.90 -13.54
C TYR A 288 -3.29 0.22 -12.53
N LEU A 289 -3.35 -0.08 -11.23
CA LEU A 289 -3.08 0.91 -10.18
C LEU A 289 -1.60 1.26 -10.08
N TYR A 290 -0.71 0.38 -10.54
CA TYR A 290 0.69 0.74 -10.74
C TYR A 290 0.81 1.84 -11.81
N ASP A 291 0.22 1.63 -12.98
CA ASP A 291 0.33 2.57 -14.10
C ASP A 291 -0.35 3.92 -13.80
N HIS A 292 -1.48 3.91 -13.10
CA HIS A 292 -2.26 5.13 -12.82
C HIS A 292 -1.97 5.79 -11.46
N GLY A 293 -1.55 5.04 -10.45
CA GLY A 293 -1.40 5.53 -9.08
C GLY A 293 0.03 5.55 -8.54
N VAL A 294 0.94 4.82 -9.17
CA VAL A 294 2.33 4.67 -8.70
C VAL A 294 3.30 5.34 -9.67
N THR A 295 3.20 5.02 -10.97
CA THR A 295 4.05 5.60 -12.02
C THR A 295 4.06 7.14 -12.02
N PRO A 296 2.92 7.85 -11.86
CA PRO A 296 2.94 9.32 -11.82
C PRO A 296 3.70 9.92 -10.63
N LEU A 297 3.92 9.14 -9.58
CA LEU A 297 4.70 9.55 -8.41
C LEU A 297 6.18 9.20 -8.54
N ILE A 298 6.59 8.43 -9.56
CA ILE A 298 7.99 8.08 -9.78
C ILE A 298 8.62 9.17 -10.65
N PRO A 299 9.78 9.75 -10.28
CA PRO A 299 10.64 9.40 -9.15
C PRO A 299 10.56 10.35 -7.94
N TYR A 300 9.39 10.92 -7.57
CA TYR A 300 9.24 11.86 -6.44
C TYR A 300 10.01 11.38 -5.19
N GLY A 301 10.76 12.27 -4.56
CA GLY A 301 11.53 11.95 -3.36
C GLY A 301 10.59 11.55 -2.23
N ILE A 302 10.81 10.37 -1.65
CA ILE A 302 10.01 9.85 -0.53
C ILE A 302 10.92 9.33 0.58
N ARG A 303 10.53 9.44 1.84
CA ARG A 303 11.20 8.70 2.91
C ARG A 303 10.86 7.23 2.81
N GLY A 304 9.59 6.87 2.64
CA GLY A 304 9.13 5.48 2.58
C GLY A 304 7.64 5.33 2.25
N VAL A 305 7.16 4.09 2.36
CA VAL A 305 5.77 3.70 2.04
C VAL A 305 5.07 3.14 3.28
N LEU A 306 3.83 3.58 3.50
CA LEU A 306 2.85 2.97 4.39
C LEU A 306 1.91 2.10 3.56
N TRP A 307 1.81 0.81 3.89
CA TRP A 307 1.03 -0.15 3.11
C TRP A 307 0.01 -0.89 3.97
N TYR A 308 -1.27 -0.78 3.62
CA TYR A 308 -2.33 -1.53 4.30
C TYR A 308 -3.25 -2.19 3.28
N GLN A 309 -2.95 -3.45 2.99
CA GLN A 309 -3.66 -4.28 2.03
C GLN A 309 -3.50 -5.76 2.33
N GLY A 310 -4.50 -6.55 1.96
CA GLY A 310 -4.40 -8.00 1.93
C GLY A 310 -5.73 -8.74 1.86
N GLU A 311 -6.82 -8.09 2.26
CA GLU A 311 -8.13 -8.71 2.43
C GLU A 311 -8.64 -9.34 1.13
N SER A 312 -8.40 -8.68 -0.01
CA SER A 312 -8.77 -9.19 -1.35
C SER A 312 -7.90 -10.35 -1.85
N ASN A 313 -6.78 -10.66 -1.17
CA ASN A 313 -5.88 -11.76 -1.50
C ASN A 313 -5.84 -12.83 -0.40
N ALA A 314 -6.60 -12.66 0.69
CA ALA A 314 -6.48 -13.47 1.90
C ALA A 314 -6.78 -14.96 1.72
N ASN A 315 -7.53 -15.31 0.66
CA ASN A 315 -7.83 -16.70 0.33
C ASN A 315 -6.63 -17.46 -0.23
N TYR A 316 -5.53 -16.80 -0.59
CA TYR A 316 -4.32 -17.44 -1.13
C TYR A 316 -3.05 -16.87 -0.49
N PRO A 317 -2.75 -17.17 0.79
CA PRO A 317 -1.61 -16.65 1.55
C PRO A 317 -0.24 -16.77 0.88
N ASP A 318 0.09 -17.93 0.31
CA ASP A 318 1.39 -18.14 -0.34
C ASP A 318 1.55 -17.31 -1.61
N GLU A 319 0.44 -17.15 -2.35
CA GLU A 319 0.37 -16.30 -3.54
C GLU A 319 0.53 -14.82 -3.15
N HIS A 320 -0.20 -14.37 -2.11
CA HIS A 320 -0.07 -13.01 -1.58
C HIS A 320 1.35 -12.71 -1.11
N THR A 321 1.97 -13.62 -0.35
CA THR A 321 3.34 -13.45 0.14
C THR A 321 4.31 -13.23 -1.03
N ARG A 322 4.11 -13.97 -2.13
CA ARG A 322 4.91 -13.82 -3.35
C ARG A 322 4.64 -12.51 -4.07
N LEU A 323 3.37 -12.15 -4.24
CA LEU A 323 2.95 -10.87 -4.83
C LEU A 323 3.54 -9.69 -4.05
N PHE A 324 3.41 -9.70 -2.72
CA PHE A 324 3.83 -8.59 -1.88
C PHE A 324 5.35 -8.43 -1.82
N LYS A 325 6.11 -9.53 -1.75
CA LYS A 325 7.58 -9.46 -1.90
C LYS A 325 7.99 -8.89 -3.26
N THR A 326 7.32 -9.32 -4.33
CA THR A 326 7.57 -8.82 -5.68
C THR A 326 7.24 -7.33 -5.77
N LEU A 327 6.15 -6.87 -5.14
CA LEU A 327 5.71 -5.48 -5.15
C LEU A 327 6.75 -4.55 -4.52
N ILE A 328 7.23 -4.91 -3.33
CA ILE A 328 8.25 -4.12 -2.62
C ILE A 328 9.53 -3.99 -3.46
N GLN A 329 9.97 -5.10 -4.07
CA GLN A 329 11.16 -5.12 -4.92
C GLN A 329 10.97 -4.31 -6.21
N ASP A 330 9.79 -4.42 -6.84
CA ASP A 330 9.43 -3.69 -8.05
C ASP A 330 9.41 -2.18 -7.83
N TRP A 331 8.73 -1.72 -6.78
CA TRP A 331 8.67 -0.28 -6.44
C TRP A 331 10.04 0.29 -6.12
N ARG A 332 10.85 -0.41 -5.31
CA ARG A 332 12.24 0.00 -5.01
C ARG A 332 13.09 0.13 -6.27
N LYS A 333 12.94 -0.82 -7.19
CA LYS A 333 13.62 -0.78 -8.48
C LYS A 333 13.15 0.38 -9.36
N ALA A 334 11.86 0.68 -9.35
CA ALA A 334 11.28 1.74 -10.16
C ALA A 334 11.68 3.15 -9.65
N TRP A 335 11.64 3.38 -8.34
CA TRP A 335 12.07 4.64 -7.71
C TRP A 335 13.56 4.90 -7.82
N LYS A 336 14.37 3.84 -7.91
CA LYS A 336 15.85 3.92 -7.92
C LYS A 336 16.41 4.69 -6.71
N GLN A 337 15.73 4.58 -5.56
CA GLN A 337 16.08 5.25 -4.31
C GLN A 337 16.46 4.23 -3.22
N GLY A 338 17.26 3.23 -3.62
CA GLY A 338 17.72 2.16 -2.74
C GLY A 338 16.58 1.35 -2.11
N SER A 339 16.83 0.83 -0.91
CA SER A 339 15.87 0.07 -0.12
C SER A 339 15.09 0.95 0.85
N PHE A 340 14.34 1.94 0.35
CA PHE A 340 13.52 2.78 1.23
C PHE A 340 12.56 1.94 2.12
N PRO A 341 12.22 2.41 3.33
CA PRO A 341 11.36 1.71 4.27
C PRO A 341 9.99 1.38 3.69
N PHE A 342 9.57 0.13 3.88
CA PHE A 342 8.21 -0.33 3.61
C PHE A 342 7.58 -0.73 4.94
N LEU A 343 6.73 0.14 5.49
CA LEU A 343 6.03 -0.09 6.74
C LEU A 343 4.61 -0.55 6.43
N TYR A 344 4.20 -1.71 6.92
CA TYR A 344 2.90 -2.26 6.56
C TYR A 344 2.10 -2.78 7.75
N VAL A 345 0.80 -2.95 7.53
CA VAL A 345 -0.14 -3.30 8.58
C VAL A 345 -0.55 -4.77 8.44
N GLN A 346 -0.36 -5.55 9.51
CA GLN A 346 -0.92 -6.89 9.61
C GLN A 346 -2.45 -6.82 9.53
N LEU A 347 -3.11 -7.80 8.91
CA LEU A 347 -4.57 -7.81 8.93
C LEU A 347 -5.12 -8.03 10.35
N PRO A 348 -6.16 -7.28 10.77
CA PRO A 348 -6.68 -7.31 12.14
C PRO A 348 -7.47 -8.59 12.42
N ALA A 349 -7.91 -8.80 13.66
CA ALA A 349 -8.85 -9.88 14.02
C ALA A 349 -10.15 -9.80 13.21
N ILE A 350 -10.55 -10.93 12.60
CA ILE A 350 -11.82 -11.08 11.88
C ILE A 350 -12.34 -12.52 12.00
N GLN A 351 -13.61 -12.67 12.37
CA GLN A 351 -14.27 -13.96 12.50
C GLN A 351 -14.64 -14.53 11.11
N GLY A 352 -14.65 -15.86 10.98
CA GLY A 352 -15.14 -16.54 9.78
C GLY A 352 -14.14 -16.63 8.61
N ARG A 353 -12.89 -16.18 8.78
CA ARG A 353 -11.84 -16.27 7.74
C ARG A 353 -10.81 -17.34 8.10
N ASN A 354 -11.04 -18.59 7.71
CA ASN A 354 -10.20 -19.73 8.10
C ASN A 354 -8.70 -19.60 7.72
N ARG A 355 -8.36 -19.02 6.57
CA ARG A 355 -6.96 -18.85 6.10
C ARG A 355 -6.22 -17.65 6.70
N TRP A 356 -6.88 -16.90 7.59
CA TRP A 356 -6.38 -15.63 8.10
C TRP A 356 -5.10 -15.76 8.94
N PRO A 357 -4.92 -16.79 9.80
CA PRO A 357 -3.65 -17.02 10.48
C PRO A 357 -2.49 -17.25 9.51
N GLU A 358 -2.70 -18.08 8.49
CA GLU A 358 -1.69 -18.36 7.46
C GLU A 358 -1.37 -17.10 6.64
N PHE A 359 -2.39 -16.29 6.36
CA PHE A 359 -2.20 -14.99 5.71
C PHE A 359 -1.33 -14.04 6.54
N ARG A 360 -1.64 -13.88 7.83
CA ARG A 360 -0.83 -13.06 8.74
C ARG A 360 0.61 -13.56 8.85
N LYS A 361 0.82 -14.88 8.82
CA LYS A 361 2.17 -15.44 8.72
C LYS A 361 2.82 -15.02 7.41
N GLY A 362 2.13 -15.14 6.28
CA GLY A 362 2.62 -14.63 4.99
C GLY A 362 3.09 -13.17 5.06
N GLN A 363 2.33 -12.31 5.74
CA GLN A 363 2.75 -10.92 6.00
C GLN A 363 4.01 -10.84 6.89
N GLN A 364 4.18 -11.70 7.90
CA GLN A 364 5.44 -11.77 8.68
C GLN A 364 6.62 -12.25 7.82
N ASP A 365 6.42 -13.20 6.91
CA ASP A 365 7.46 -13.72 6.02
C ASP A 365 8.03 -12.66 5.06
N VAL A 366 7.30 -11.56 4.83
CA VAL A 366 7.78 -10.40 4.05
C VAL A 366 8.90 -9.66 4.78
N LEU A 367 8.99 -9.75 6.12
CA LEU A 367 10.06 -9.14 6.93
C LEU A 367 11.46 -9.67 6.62
N LYS A 368 11.55 -10.77 5.86
CA LYS A 368 12.83 -11.28 5.33
C LYS A 368 13.44 -10.33 4.29
N LEU A 369 12.67 -9.37 3.77
CA LEU A 369 13.20 -8.29 2.93
C LEU A 369 13.79 -7.16 3.79
N PRO A 370 14.93 -6.57 3.40
CA PRO A 370 15.55 -5.49 4.16
C PRO A 370 14.63 -4.26 4.21
N ASN A 371 14.80 -3.45 5.27
CA ASN A 371 14.05 -2.20 5.48
C ASN A 371 12.53 -2.38 5.35
N THR A 372 12.02 -3.48 5.87
CA THR A 372 10.58 -3.73 6.00
C THR A 372 10.22 -3.88 7.46
N SER A 373 9.03 -3.44 7.85
CA SER A 373 8.54 -3.57 9.21
C SER A 373 7.01 -3.63 9.22
N MET A 374 6.46 -4.33 10.20
CA MET A 374 5.02 -4.62 10.26
C MET A 374 4.44 -4.18 11.60
N THR A 375 3.32 -3.47 11.55
CA THR A 375 2.48 -3.23 12.72
C THR A 375 1.56 -4.43 12.96
N VAL A 376 1.60 -4.98 14.18
CA VAL A 376 0.65 -6.01 14.65
C VAL A 376 -0.68 -5.36 15.05
N THR A 377 -1.79 -5.98 14.68
CA THR A 377 -3.16 -5.44 14.85
C THR A 377 -4.17 -6.51 15.27
N VAL A 378 -3.71 -7.67 15.74
CA VAL A 378 -4.60 -8.78 16.15
C VAL A 378 -5.55 -8.41 17.28
N ASP A 379 -5.21 -7.38 18.06
CA ASP A 379 -6.02 -6.79 19.14
C ASP A 379 -7.02 -5.74 18.65
N LEU A 380 -7.02 -5.40 17.36
CA LEU A 380 -7.81 -4.30 16.76
C LEU A 380 -8.96 -4.79 15.88
N GLY A 381 -9.46 -6.01 16.09
CA GLY A 381 -10.74 -6.45 15.52
C GLY A 381 -11.91 -5.61 16.06
N ASP A 382 -13.05 -5.62 15.37
CA ASP A 382 -14.27 -4.98 15.86
C ASP A 382 -14.95 -5.92 16.88
N PRO A 383 -15.01 -5.58 18.17
CA PRO A 383 -15.66 -6.44 19.17
C PRO A 383 -17.18 -6.43 19.06
N ARG A 384 -17.77 -5.39 18.46
CA ARG A 384 -19.24 -5.28 18.30
C ARG A 384 -19.72 -6.03 17.07
N ARG A 385 -18.86 -6.16 16.06
CA ARG A 385 -19.11 -6.92 14.82
C ARG A 385 -17.86 -7.72 14.44
N PRO A 386 -17.61 -8.90 15.05
CA PRO A 386 -16.38 -9.66 14.84
C PRO A 386 -16.06 -10.04 13.39
N SER A 387 -17.06 -10.09 12.51
CA SER A 387 -16.91 -10.32 11.06
C SER A 387 -16.63 -9.05 10.24
N ASN A 388 -16.59 -7.87 10.87
CA ASN A 388 -16.35 -6.60 10.20
C ASN A 388 -14.93 -6.53 9.65
N VAL A 389 -14.83 -6.46 8.31
CA VAL A 389 -13.56 -6.34 7.58
C VAL A 389 -12.91 -4.95 7.72
N HIS A 390 -13.65 -3.95 8.21
CA HIS A 390 -13.16 -2.60 8.45
C HIS A 390 -13.35 -2.15 9.91
N PRO A 391 -12.52 -2.64 10.86
CA PRO A 391 -12.59 -2.17 12.24
C PRO A 391 -12.32 -0.65 12.34
N PRO A 392 -13.12 0.11 13.11
CA PRO A 392 -13.04 1.58 13.12
C PRO A 392 -11.83 2.14 13.91
N LYS A 393 -11.11 1.29 14.67
CA LYS A 393 -9.96 1.68 15.51
C LYS A 393 -8.69 1.95 14.68
N LYS A 394 -8.65 3.08 13.97
CA LYS A 394 -7.51 3.44 13.08
C LYS A 394 -6.35 4.15 13.77
N ARG A 395 -6.62 4.90 14.84
CA ARG A 395 -5.59 5.67 15.58
C ARG A 395 -4.44 4.83 16.12
N PRO A 396 -4.67 3.68 16.77
CA PRO A 396 -3.58 2.83 17.23
C PRO A 396 -2.68 2.34 16.08
N ILE A 397 -3.25 2.10 14.90
CA ILE A 397 -2.51 1.63 13.71
C ILE A 397 -1.53 2.70 13.22
N GLY A 398 -2.02 3.94 13.01
CA GLY A 398 -1.16 5.06 12.58
C GLY A 398 -0.03 5.34 13.58
N ARG A 399 -0.35 5.33 14.89
CA ARG A 399 0.63 5.50 15.96
C ARG A 399 1.68 4.38 15.98
N ARG A 400 1.28 3.12 15.84
CA ARG A 400 2.22 1.99 15.76
C ARG A 400 3.15 2.10 14.54
N LEU A 401 2.62 2.49 13.38
CA LEU A 401 3.44 2.75 12.18
C LEU A 401 4.45 3.88 12.43
N SER A 402 4.03 4.98 13.06
CA SER A 402 4.94 6.10 13.35
C SER A 402 6.02 5.71 14.36
N ARG A 403 5.68 4.90 15.36
CA ARG A 403 6.64 4.38 16.34
C ARG A 403 7.68 3.47 15.70
N ILE A 404 7.27 2.66 14.72
CA ILE A 404 8.20 1.91 13.86
C ILE A 404 9.11 2.85 13.06
N ALA A 405 8.56 3.91 12.45
CA ALA A 405 9.38 4.88 11.72
C ALA A 405 10.42 5.55 12.64
N LEU A 406 10.00 6.07 13.80
CA LEU A 406 10.87 6.67 14.81
C LEU A 406 12.01 5.73 15.22
N GLY A 407 11.69 4.48 15.59
CA GLY A 407 12.70 3.52 16.04
C GLY A 407 13.59 2.95 14.92
N LYS A 408 13.05 2.65 13.74
CA LYS A 408 13.77 1.95 12.66
C LYS A 408 14.37 2.85 11.59
N VAL A 409 13.79 4.03 11.37
CA VAL A 409 14.19 4.96 10.30
C VAL A 409 14.95 6.16 10.87
N TYR A 410 14.51 6.68 12.01
CA TYR A 410 15.14 7.85 12.65
C TYR A 410 16.04 7.48 13.83
N GLY A 411 16.11 6.21 14.20
CA GLY A 411 17.06 5.70 15.20
C GLY A 411 16.72 6.05 16.64
N GLU A 412 15.46 6.43 16.93
CA GLU A 412 15.05 6.70 18.30
C GLU A 412 15.08 5.44 19.16
N SER A 413 15.62 5.57 20.38
CA SER A 413 15.71 4.47 21.35
C SER A 413 14.39 4.27 22.08
N ILE A 414 13.35 3.82 21.35
CA ILE A 414 12.02 3.54 21.89
C ILE A 414 11.57 2.11 21.54
N PRO A 415 10.77 1.44 22.39
CA PRO A 415 10.19 0.15 22.02
C PRO A 415 9.24 0.30 20.83
N PHE A 416 9.64 -0.11 19.63
CA PHE A 416 8.87 0.12 18.39
C PHE A 416 8.02 -1.08 17.93
N SER A 417 8.25 -2.25 18.50
CA SER A 417 7.53 -3.50 18.24
C SER A 417 7.01 -4.09 19.54
N GLY A 418 5.93 -4.86 19.48
CA GLY A 418 5.48 -5.70 20.59
C GLY A 418 6.28 -7.00 20.71
N PRO A 419 6.01 -7.79 21.77
CA PRO A 419 6.72 -9.03 22.06
C PRO A 419 6.72 -9.99 20.87
N LYS A 420 7.89 -10.42 20.44
CA LYS A 420 8.05 -11.37 19.33
C LYS A 420 8.69 -12.64 19.85
N PHE A 421 8.11 -13.79 19.51
CA PHE A 421 8.70 -15.09 19.86
C PHE A 421 10.19 -15.13 19.48
N GLU A 422 11.04 -15.46 20.45
CA GLU A 422 12.48 -15.62 20.27
C GLU A 422 12.89 -17.09 20.40
N ASN A 423 12.53 -17.72 21.52
CA ASN A 423 12.86 -19.11 21.80
C ASN A 423 11.87 -19.75 22.80
N TYR A 424 11.95 -21.08 22.96
CA TYR A 424 11.31 -21.80 24.05
C TYR A 424 12.29 -22.76 24.74
N GLN A 425 11.96 -23.14 25.97
CA GLN A 425 12.60 -24.23 26.70
C GLN A 425 11.53 -25.08 27.39
N LEU A 426 11.65 -26.39 27.28
CA LEU A 426 10.81 -27.36 28.00
C LEU A 426 11.69 -28.14 28.98
N ARG A 427 11.46 -27.99 30.28
CA ARG A 427 12.14 -28.73 31.35
C ARG A 427 11.15 -29.07 32.45
N ASP A 428 11.17 -30.30 32.96
CA ASP A 428 10.33 -30.74 34.09
C ASP A 428 8.84 -30.38 33.91
N SER A 429 8.31 -30.60 32.70
CA SER A 429 6.94 -30.23 32.30
C SER A 429 6.62 -28.72 32.35
N ILE A 430 7.62 -27.86 32.50
CA ILE A 430 7.48 -26.40 32.42
C ILE A 430 7.95 -25.94 31.04
N LEU A 431 7.02 -25.37 30.26
CA LEU A 431 7.31 -24.66 29.04
C LEU A 431 7.57 -23.18 29.36
N SER A 432 8.77 -22.71 29.06
CA SER A 432 9.13 -21.28 29.10
C SER A 432 9.28 -20.75 27.68
N ILE A 433 8.55 -19.69 27.34
CA ILE A 433 8.62 -19.01 26.04
C ILE A 433 9.22 -17.63 26.27
N THR A 434 10.31 -17.32 25.59
CA THR A 434 11.01 -16.03 25.69
C THR A 434 10.67 -15.16 24.49
N PHE A 435 10.48 -13.87 24.74
CA PHE A 435 10.12 -12.89 23.73
C PHE A 435 11.20 -11.81 23.60
N ASP A 436 11.56 -11.52 22.35
CA ASP A 436 12.27 -10.30 21.96
C ASP A 436 11.28 -9.11 21.95
N HIS A 437 11.80 -7.88 21.89
CA HIS A 437 11.03 -6.63 21.94
C HIS A 437 10.13 -6.50 23.18
N ALA A 438 10.60 -7.05 24.30
CA ALA A 438 9.99 -6.87 25.61
C ALA A 438 11.08 -6.90 26.67
N GLU A 439 11.17 -5.86 27.49
CA GLU A 439 11.90 -5.94 28.76
C GLU A 439 11.01 -6.59 29.82
N LYS A 440 9.71 -6.27 29.76
CA LYS A 440 8.70 -6.81 30.64
C LYS A 440 7.42 -7.12 29.86
N LEU A 441 6.88 -8.32 30.06
CA LEU A 441 5.54 -8.64 29.61
C LEU A 441 4.49 -8.16 30.61
N ALA A 442 3.32 -7.82 30.10
CA ALA A 442 2.13 -7.50 30.88
C ALA A 442 0.89 -7.99 30.13
N THR A 443 -0.27 -7.91 30.78
CA THR A 443 -1.56 -8.11 30.13
C THR A 443 -2.36 -6.82 30.12
N THR A 444 -3.16 -6.61 29.07
CA THR A 444 -3.98 -5.40 28.90
C THR A 444 -5.03 -5.20 30.00
N ASN A 445 -5.35 -6.26 30.75
CA ASN A 445 -6.42 -6.29 31.75
C ASN A 445 -5.97 -6.76 33.14
N GLY A 446 -4.68 -7.04 33.35
CA GLY A 446 -4.16 -7.57 34.62
C GLY A 446 -4.52 -9.04 34.91
N ASN A 447 -5.30 -9.69 34.04
CA ASN A 447 -5.64 -11.12 34.17
C ASN A 447 -4.49 -11.99 33.63
N SER A 448 -4.60 -13.31 33.83
CA SER A 448 -3.72 -14.30 33.20
C SER A 448 -3.61 -14.06 31.68
N PRO A 449 -2.42 -14.26 31.08
CA PRO A 449 -2.26 -14.27 29.64
C PRO A 449 -3.25 -15.23 28.96
N ASN A 450 -3.72 -14.89 27.77
CA ASN A 450 -4.60 -15.75 26.96
C ASN A 450 -4.09 -15.90 25.51
N GLY A 451 -4.78 -16.72 24.71
CA GLY A 451 -4.48 -16.90 23.29
C GLY A 451 -3.38 -17.91 22.97
N LEU A 452 -2.80 -18.58 23.99
CA LEU A 452 -1.88 -19.70 23.81
C LEU A 452 -2.66 -21.02 23.68
N VAL A 453 -2.29 -21.83 22.69
CA VAL A 453 -2.85 -23.16 22.44
C VAL A 453 -1.69 -24.14 22.27
N LEU A 454 -1.75 -25.23 23.03
CA LEU A 454 -0.86 -26.37 22.93
C LEU A 454 -1.57 -27.46 22.11
N GLN A 455 -0.88 -28.03 21.13
CA GLN A 455 -1.36 -29.17 20.37
C GLN A 455 -0.33 -30.30 20.45
N GLY A 456 -0.82 -31.52 20.56
CA GLY A 456 -0.01 -32.69 20.82
C GLY A 456 -0.81 -33.98 20.72
N TYR A 457 -0.28 -35.03 21.33
CA TYR A 457 -0.96 -36.32 21.47
C TYR A 457 -1.08 -36.67 22.95
N ASN A 458 -2.04 -37.52 23.29
CA ASN A 458 -2.04 -38.16 24.60
C ASN A 458 -0.74 -38.96 24.82
N ARG A 459 -0.44 -39.35 26.07
CA ARG A 459 0.78 -40.13 26.39
C ARG A 459 0.96 -41.41 25.56
N SER A 460 -0.12 -42.07 25.14
CA SER A 460 -0.04 -43.26 24.28
C SER A 460 0.25 -42.95 22.81
N GLY A 461 0.30 -41.67 22.41
CA GLY A 461 0.53 -41.24 21.03
C GLY A 461 -0.64 -41.51 20.07
N THR A 462 -1.79 -41.95 20.58
CA THR A 462 -2.89 -42.47 19.75
C THR A 462 -3.99 -41.45 19.47
N ARG A 463 -4.08 -40.38 20.25
CA ARG A 463 -5.16 -39.39 20.15
C ARG A 463 -4.61 -37.97 20.17
N GLU A 464 -4.95 -37.18 19.15
CA GLU A 464 -4.65 -35.75 19.15
C GLU A 464 -5.36 -35.04 20.30
N GLN A 465 -4.64 -34.13 20.94
CA GLN A 465 -5.13 -33.25 21.99
C GLN A 465 -4.79 -31.80 21.66
N ILE A 466 -5.74 -30.92 21.98
CA ILE A 466 -5.59 -29.47 21.89
C ILE A 466 -5.99 -28.93 23.25
N ILE A 467 -5.07 -28.23 23.90
CA ILE A 467 -5.23 -27.70 25.26
C ILE A 467 -4.97 -26.20 25.24
N THR A 468 -5.82 -25.45 25.95
CA THR A 468 -5.58 -24.04 26.30
C THR A 468 -5.17 -24.02 27.77
N PRO A 469 -3.94 -23.59 28.11
CA PRO A 469 -3.53 -23.57 29.51
C PRO A 469 -4.37 -22.61 30.34
N ASP A 470 -4.86 -23.07 31.49
CA ASP A 470 -5.70 -22.28 32.39
C ASP A 470 -4.92 -21.18 33.12
N THR A 471 -3.63 -21.43 33.38
CA THR A 471 -2.73 -20.49 34.05
C THR A 471 -1.42 -20.37 33.30
N MET A 472 -0.98 -19.13 33.13
CA MET A 472 0.30 -18.78 32.55
C MET A 472 0.90 -17.65 33.39
N THR A 473 2.17 -17.77 33.72
CA THR A 473 2.86 -16.78 34.58
C THR A 473 3.86 -15.99 33.77
N VAL A 474 3.80 -14.67 33.89
CA VAL A 474 4.81 -13.77 33.33
C VAL A 474 6.00 -13.68 34.27
N SER A 475 7.21 -13.80 33.72
CA SER A 475 8.47 -13.56 34.42
C SER A 475 9.42 -12.80 33.50
N GLY A 476 9.58 -11.50 33.72
CA GLY A 476 10.37 -10.63 32.84
C GLY A 476 9.80 -10.61 31.41
N ASN A 477 10.64 -10.98 30.44
CA ASN A 477 10.27 -11.12 29.03
C ASN A 477 9.77 -12.52 28.64
N SER A 478 9.49 -13.39 29.63
CA SER A 478 9.14 -14.79 29.39
C SER A 478 7.76 -15.17 29.95
N LEU A 479 7.10 -16.09 29.25
CA LEU A 479 5.85 -16.72 29.65
C LEU A 479 6.13 -18.16 30.11
N ARG A 480 5.72 -18.52 31.32
CA ARG A 480 5.85 -19.87 31.88
C ARG A 480 4.49 -20.56 31.91
N ILE A 481 4.47 -21.80 31.46
CA ILE A 481 3.28 -22.64 31.33
C ILE A 481 3.58 -24.02 31.90
N GLN A 482 2.75 -24.50 32.83
CA GLN A 482 2.77 -25.90 33.24
C GLN A 482 2.10 -26.73 32.15
N ILE A 483 2.83 -27.67 31.57
CA ILE A 483 2.30 -28.62 30.61
C ILE A 483 1.51 -29.69 31.39
N PRO A 484 0.24 -29.93 31.05
CA PRO A 484 -0.54 -31.00 31.66
C PRO A 484 0.07 -32.37 31.37
N GLU A 485 -0.02 -33.27 32.34
CA GLU A 485 0.60 -34.59 32.27
C GLU A 485 0.04 -35.46 31.14
N GLU A 486 -1.19 -35.22 30.73
CA GLU A 486 -1.93 -35.99 29.73
C GLU A 486 -1.42 -35.78 28.30
N ILE A 487 -0.66 -34.70 28.02
CA ILE A 487 -0.27 -34.30 26.66
C ILE A 487 1.25 -34.36 26.45
N SER A 488 1.66 -34.95 25.32
CA SER A 488 2.97 -34.73 24.71
C SER A 488 2.84 -33.64 23.65
N VAL A 489 3.34 -32.45 23.96
CA VAL A 489 3.18 -31.27 23.10
C VAL A 489 4.09 -31.38 21.88
N THR A 490 3.50 -31.21 20.69
CA THR A 490 4.24 -31.17 19.42
C THR A 490 4.16 -29.81 18.75
N LYS A 491 3.22 -28.96 19.15
CA LYS A 491 2.99 -27.63 18.56
C LYS A 491 2.57 -26.62 19.63
N ILE A 492 3.09 -25.41 19.52
CA ILE A 492 2.66 -24.26 20.32
C ILE A 492 2.18 -23.17 19.37
N LYS A 493 1.01 -22.60 19.67
CA LYS A 493 0.39 -21.53 18.91
C LYS A 493 0.04 -20.38 19.86
N TYR A 494 0.36 -19.16 19.48
CA TYR A 494 -0.13 -17.96 20.16
C TYR A 494 -0.84 -17.08 19.14
N GLY A 495 -2.06 -16.65 19.46
CA GLY A 495 -2.86 -15.78 18.57
C GLY A 495 -3.13 -16.37 17.18
N TRP A 496 -2.99 -17.69 17.01
CA TRP A 496 -3.13 -18.39 15.72
C TRP A 496 -4.59 -18.73 15.41
N ALA A 497 -5.42 -17.70 15.32
CA ALA A 497 -6.83 -17.81 14.97
C ALA A 497 -7.28 -16.61 14.11
N PRO A 498 -8.38 -16.73 13.35
CA PRO A 498 -8.92 -15.60 12.59
C PRO A 498 -9.25 -14.39 13.48
N TYR A 499 -9.89 -14.67 14.61
CA TYR A 499 -10.22 -13.72 15.66
C TYR A 499 -9.66 -14.24 17.01
N PRO A 500 -8.37 -14.03 17.29
CA PRO A 500 -7.77 -14.52 18.53
C PRO A 500 -8.10 -13.57 19.69
N GLU A 501 -8.47 -14.12 20.83
CA GLU A 501 -8.52 -13.36 22.09
C GLU A 501 -7.12 -13.34 22.70
N VAL A 502 -6.48 -12.17 22.66
CA VAL A 502 -5.10 -11.96 23.09
C VAL A 502 -5.00 -10.71 23.97
N ASN A 503 -4.22 -10.82 25.05
CA ASN A 503 -3.99 -9.72 25.99
C ASN A 503 -2.50 -9.47 26.29
N LEU A 504 -1.56 -10.26 25.76
CA LEU A 504 -0.13 -10.11 26.07
C LEU A 504 0.47 -8.89 25.34
N ILE A 505 1.13 -8.02 26.11
CA ILE A 505 1.76 -6.77 25.66
C ILE A 505 3.15 -6.62 26.29
N ASN A 506 3.99 -5.75 25.73
CA ASN A 506 5.22 -5.27 26.39
C ASN A 506 4.99 -4.01 27.23
N GLU A 507 6.07 -3.46 27.79
CA GLU A 507 6.07 -2.22 28.59
C GLU A 507 5.55 -0.97 27.85
N ALA A 508 5.58 -0.98 26.51
CA ALA A 508 5.01 0.08 25.67
C ALA A 508 3.53 -0.14 25.30
N GLY A 509 2.89 -1.19 25.82
CA GLY A 509 1.51 -1.54 25.49
C GLY A 509 1.34 -2.08 24.07
N LEU A 510 2.41 -2.55 23.42
CA LEU A 510 2.36 -3.11 22.07
C LEU A 510 2.04 -4.62 22.14
N PRO A 511 1.10 -5.12 21.31
CA PRO A 511 0.64 -6.50 21.37
C PRO A 511 1.68 -7.50 20.90
N ALA A 512 1.71 -8.66 21.55
CA ALA A 512 2.56 -9.77 21.14
C ALA A 512 2.18 -10.30 19.74
N TRP A 513 3.19 -10.74 19.01
CA TRP A 513 3.04 -11.23 17.64
C TRP A 513 2.44 -12.65 17.65
N PRO A 514 1.46 -12.93 16.77
CA PRO A 514 1.01 -14.31 16.58
C PRO A 514 2.15 -15.18 16.08
N PHE A 515 2.27 -16.41 16.61
CA PHE A 515 3.24 -17.38 16.15
C PHE A 515 2.69 -18.80 16.21
N LYS A 516 3.32 -19.68 15.44
CA LYS A 516 3.16 -21.12 15.50
C LYS A 516 4.55 -21.75 15.41
N ILE A 517 4.87 -22.60 16.37
CA ILE A 517 6.11 -23.38 16.40
C ILE A 517 5.79 -24.87 16.46
N GLU A 518 6.63 -25.65 15.80
CA GLU A 518 6.65 -27.12 15.86
C GLU A 518 7.78 -27.51 16.81
N LEU A 519 7.51 -28.43 17.72
CA LEU A 519 8.49 -28.99 18.63
C LEU A 519 9.07 -30.27 18.01
N PRO A 520 10.38 -30.54 18.15
CA PRO A 520 10.95 -31.81 17.75
C PRO A 520 10.24 -32.92 18.54
N GLY A 521 9.53 -33.78 17.83
CA GLY A 521 8.82 -34.90 18.45
C GLY A 521 9.83 -35.89 18.99
N ASN A 522 10.04 -35.89 20.31
CA ASN A 522 10.52 -37.08 20.99
C ASN A 522 9.30 -37.96 21.21
N PHE A 523 9.02 -38.83 20.24
CA PHE A 523 8.06 -39.92 20.40
C PHE A 523 8.78 -41.12 20.99
#